data_AF-A0A2C6KSV2-F1
#
_entry.id   AF-A0A2C6KSV2-F1
#
_cell.length_a   1.000
_cell.length_b   1.000
_cell.length_c   1.000
_cell.angle_alpha   90.00
_cell.angle_beta   90.00
_cell.angle_gamma   90.00
#
_symmetry.space_group_name_H-M   'P 1'
#
loop_
_entity.id
_entity.type
_entity.pdbx_description
1 polymer ?
#
loop_
_entity_poly.entity_id
_entity_poly.type
_entity_poly.pdbx_seq_one_letter_code
_entity_poly.pdbx_strand_id
1 'polypeptide(L)'
;MSERDQFLPAYESELLAIVYALTKWKSFIGNKQDIRRDTLSHFHDHILAGHPGIDRTRIAIREHFWWPEMDADIDAFVRACTKCARNKASRQKSGGLLQPLEIPEAPWEEISIDLIVGLPKTTEGYESIVTIVCRLTKMAHFIPTTVNI
;
A
#
# COMPACT_ATOMS: atom_id res chain seq x y z
N MET A 1 -4.20 48.31 29.61
CA MET A 1 -3.72 48.66 28.25
C MET A 1 -2.51 47.80 27.95
N SER A 2 -2.69 46.77 27.13
CA SER A 2 -1.65 45.83 26.74
C SER A 2 -1.61 45.77 25.23
N GLU A 3 -0.77 46.60 24.64
CA GLU A 3 -0.43 46.56 23.22
C GLU A 3 0.95 47.21 23.09
N ARG A 4 1.97 46.44 23.50
CA ARG A 4 3.31 46.64 22.96
C ARG A 4 3.31 45.90 21.63
N ASP A 5 2.97 46.62 20.56
CA ASP A 5 3.31 46.20 19.22
C ASP A 5 4.83 46.00 19.18
N GLN A 6 5.22 44.73 19.14
CA GLN A 6 6.59 44.28 19.11
C GLN A 6 7.09 44.52 17.68
N PHE A 7 7.43 45.76 17.37
CA PHE A 7 8.20 46.10 16.18
C PHE A 7 9.53 45.35 16.26
N LEU A 8 9.65 44.25 15.51
CA LEU A 8 10.93 43.60 15.28
C LEU A 8 11.84 44.67 14.63
N PRO A 9 13.02 44.97 15.20
CA PRO A 9 13.93 45.94 14.62
C PRO A 9 14.28 45.56 13.18
N ALA A 10 14.60 46.55 12.33
CA ALA A 10 14.84 46.34 10.90
C ALA A 10 15.83 45.19 10.61
N TYR A 11 16.87 45.02 11.43
CA TYR A 11 17.84 43.92 11.30
C TYR A 11 17.22 42.53 11.49
N GLU A 12 16.25 42.35 12.39
CA GLU A 12 15.56 41.07 12.58
C GLU A 12 14.67 40.75 11.38
N SER A 13 14.01 41.78 10.80
CA SER A 13 13.21 41.61 9.59
C SER A 13 14.06 41.25 8.35
N GLU A 14 15.24 41.86 8.23
CA GLU A 14 16.21 41.56 7.16
C GLU A 14 16.82 40.16 7.33
N LEU A 15 17.21 39.78 8.55
CA LEU A 15 17.67 38.43 8.86
C LEU A 15 16.60 37.39 8.58
N LEU A 16 15.34 37.66 8.95
CA LEU A 16 14.23 36.75 8.68
C LEU A 16 13.96 36.61 7.18
N ALA A 17 14.08 37.70 6.42
CA ALA A 17 13.97 37.67 4.95
C ALA A 17 15.11 36.87 4.30
N ILE A 18 16.35 37.00 4.78
CA ILE A 18 17.50 36.23 4.30
C ILE A 18 17.31 34.74 4.62
N VAL A 19 16.95 34.41 5.86
CA VAL A 19 16.66 33.02 6.27
C VAL A 19 15.50 32.45 5.46
N TYR A 20 14.44 33.24 5.23
CA TYR A 20 13.32 32.82 4.39
C TYR A 20 13.76 32.58 2.94
N ALA A 21 14.56 33.47 2.36
CA ALA A 21 15.10 33.31 1.01
C ALA A 21 15.96 32.04 0.89
N LEU A 22 16.83 31.78 1.87
CA LEU A 22 17.68 30.59 1.90
C LEU A 22 16.86 29.29 2.07
N THR A 23 15.83 29.31 2.91
CA THR A 23 14.97 28.13 3.17
C THR A 23 13.92 27.87 2.09
N LYS A 24 13.59 28.87 1.28
CA LYS A 24 12.62 28.75 0.17
C LYS A 24 13.29 28.65 -1.20
N TRP A 25 14.59 28.84 -1.28
CA TRP A 25 15.34 28.72 -2.53
C TRP A 25 15.22 27.30 -3.09
N LYS A 26 14.91 27.20 -4.38
CA LYS A 26 14.83 25.93 -5.10
C LYS A 26 15.50 26.06 -6.46
N SER A 27 16.20 25.02 -6.86
CA SER A 27 16.80 24.94 -8.19
C SER A 27 15.72 24.75 -9.24
N PHE A 28 15.61 25.72 -10.16
CA PHE A 28 14.67 25.64 -11.27
C PHE A 28 15.21 24.76 -12.39
N ILE A 29 14.51 23.68 -12.73
CA ILE A 29 14.92 22.76 -13.80
C ILE A 29 14.35 23.19 -15.17
N GLY A 30 13.18 23.84 -15.21
CA GLY A 30 12.50 24.19 -16.46
C GLY A 30 12.08 22.95 -17.25
N ASN A 31 12.19 22.97 -18.58
CA ASN A 31 11.76 21.89 -19.49
C ASN A 31 12.88 20.87 -19.82
N LYS A 32 13.92 20.77 -18.98
CA LYS A 32 15.04 19.84 -19.21
C LYS A 32 14.64 18.42 -18.77
N GLN A 33 14.04 17.67 -19.68
CA GLN A 33 13.45 16.35 -19.41
C GLN A 33 14.46 15.34 -18.84
N ASP A 34 15.70 15.33 -19.32
CA ASP A 34 16.73 14.43 -18.79
C ASP A 34 17.00 14.69 -17.30
N ILE A 35 17.16 15.97 -16.92
CA ILE A 35 17.41 16.34 -15.52
C ILE A 35 16.18 16.05 -14.64
N ARG A 36 14.96 16.26 -15.15
CA ARG A 36 13.73 15.89 -14.44
C ARG A 36 13.71 14.39 -14.17
N ARG A 37 13.97 13.56 -15.19
CA ARG A 37 14.00 12.09 -15.07
C ARG A 37 15.07 11.62 -14.09
N ASP A 38 16.28 12.17 -14.20
CA ASP A 38 17.39 11.80 -13.31
C ASP A 38 17.09 12.19 -11.86
N THR A 39 16.45 13.35 -11.65
CA THR A 39 15.95 13.77 -10.34
C THR A 39 14.90 12.78 -9.81
N LEU A 40 13.88 12.47 -10.61
CA LEU A 40 12.84 11.51 -10.22
C LEU A 40 13.41 10.14 -9.84
N SER A 41 14.34 9.62 -10.64
CA SER A 41 15.01 8.34 -10.36
C SER A 41 15.89 8.43 -9.12
N HIS A 42 16.62 9.53 -8.89
CA HIS A 42 17.44 9.69 -7.70
C HIS A 42 16.63 9.68 -6.40
N PHE A 43 15.48 10.36 -6.39
CA PHE A 43 14.63 10.44 -5.18
C PHE A 43 13.67 9.26 -5.02
N HIS A 44 13.51 8.40 -6.03
CA HIS A 44 12.62 7.24 -5.96
C HIS A 44 13.36 5.89 -6.03
N ASP A 45 14.22 5.69 -7.03
CA ASP A 45 14.87 4.41 -7.35
C ASP A 45 16.18 4.19 -6.60
N HIS A 46 16.79 5.26 -6.07
CA HIS A 46 18.05 5.13 -5.35
C HIS A 46 17.89 4.25 -4.10
N ILE A 47 18.89 3.42 -3.83
CA ILE A 47 18.82 2.40 -2.77
C ILE A 47 18.55 3.01 -1.39
N LEU A 48 19.06 4.23 -1.15
CA LEU A 48 18.85 4.98 0.09
C LEU A 48 17.48 5.68 0.16
N ALA A 49 16.85 5.97 -0.99
CA ALA A 49 15.51 6.55 -1.02
C ALA A 49 14.45 5.50 -0.67
N GLY A 50 14.67 4.25 -1.10
CA GLY A 50 13.86 3.10 -0.68
C GLY A 50 12.47 3.04 -1.31
N HIS A 51 12.31 3.50 -2.56
CA HIS A 51 11.04 3.48 -3.28
C HIS A 51 9.87 4.11 -2.50
N PRO A 52 10.01 5.37 -2.07
CA PRO A 52 8.98 6.05 -1.31
C PRO A 52 7.70 6.19 -2.15
N GLY A 53 6.55 6.24 -1.46
CA GLY A 53 5.28 6.57 -2.09
C GLY A 53 5.28 8.00 -2.66
N ILE A 54 4.24 8.32 -3.41
CA ILE A 54 4.06 9.60 -4.11
C ILE A 54 4.31 10.80 -3.18
N ASP A 55 3.62 10.86 -2.03
CA ASP A 55 3.70 12.03 -1.15
C ASP A 55 5.08 12.24 -0.56
N ARG A 56 5.77 11.16 -0.17
CA ARG A 56 7.14 11.24 0.35
C ARG A 56 8.13 11.65 -0.75
N THR A 57 7.96 11.12 -1.96
CA THR A 57 8.77 11.50 -3.13
C THR A 57 8.57 12.99 -3.45
N ARG A 58 7.32 13.47 -3.41
CA ARG A 58 6.94 14.87 -3.61
C ARG A 58 7.58 15.79 -2.57
N ILE A 59 7.52 15.44 -1.29
CA ILE A 59 8.14 16.24 -0.22
C ILE A 59 9.65 16.36 -0.45
N ALA A 60 10.33 15.23 -0.70
CA ALA A 60 11.78 15.21 -0.87
C ALA A 60 12.27 16.02 -2.09
N ILE A 61 11.60 15.88 -3.24
CA ILE A 61 11.98 16.63 -4.45
C ILE A 61 11.70 18.13 -4.27
N ARG A 62 10.56 18.49 -3.66
CA ARG A 62 10.17 19.89 -3.46
C ARG A 62 11.07 20.64 -2.49
N GLU A 63 11.87 19.96 -1.67
CA GLU A 63 12.84 20.62 -0.80
C GLU A 63 13.96 21.30 -1.61
N HIS A 64 14.33 20.74 -2.76
CA HIS A 64 15.50 21.18 -3.52
C HIS A 64 15.20 21.74 -4.91
N PHE A 65 14.10 21.30 -5.54
CA PHE A 65 13.83 21.60 -6.95
C PHE A 65 12.44 22.18 -7.19
N TRP A 66 12.29 22.86 -8.32
CA TRP A 66 11.00 23.29 -8.86
C TRP A 66 10.96 23.23 -10.39
N TRP A 67 9.81 22.83 -10.96
CA TRP A 67 9.49 22.94 -12.39
C TRP A 67 7.97 22.88 -12.63
N PRO A 68 7.45 23.36 -13.78
CA PRO A 68 6.03 23.29 -14.11
C PRO A 68 5.57 21.83 -14.27
N GLU A 69 4.42 21.50 -13.69
CA GLU A 69 3.82 20.14 -13.72
C GLU A 69 4.60 19.06 -12.93
N MET A 70 5.52 19.46 -12.04
CA MET A 70 6.28 18.56 -11.18
C MET A 70 5.44 17.49 -10.49
N ASP A 71 4.27 17.87 -9.96
CA ASP A 71 3.41 16.94 -9.25
C ASP A 71 2.86 15.84 -10.16
N ALA A 72 2.52 16.18 -11.40
CA ALA A 72 2.04 15.22 -12.39
C ALA A 72 3.19 14.28 -12.82
N ASP A 73 4.38 14.84 -13.04
CA ASP A 73 5.58 14.07 -13.38
C ASP A 73 5.93 13.06 -12.26
N ILE A 74 5.91 13.49 -10.99
CA ILE A 74 6.16 12.63 -9.83
C ILE A 74 5.10 11.54 -9.71
N ASP A 75 3.82 11.89 -9.82
CA ASP A 75 2.72 10.93 -9.75
C ASP A 75 2.84 9.87 -10.85
N ALA A 76 3.11 10.29 -12.08
CA ALA A 76 3.27 9.40 -13.23
C ALA A 76 4.47 8.47 -13.04
N PHE A 77 5.62 9.00 -12.62
CA PHE A 77 6.85 8.24 -12.41
C PHE A 77 6.67 7.15 -11.33
N VAL A 78 6.16 7.52 -10.15
CA VAL A 78 5.99 6.58 -9.04
C VAL A 78 4.93 5.53 -9.35
N ARG A 79 3.83 5.89 -10.06
CA ARG A 79 2.81 4.92 -10.49
C ARG A 79 3.33 3.94 -11.55
N ALA A 80 4.26 4.36 -12.40
CA ALA A 80 4.87 3.50 -13.42
C ALA A 80 5.92 2.52 -12.84
N CYS A 81 6.33 2.69 -11.58
CA CYS A 81 7.33 1.82 -10.96
C CYS A 81 6.81 0.39 -10.75
N THR A 82 7.36 -0.55 -11.54
CA THR A 82 6.98 -1.98 -11.50
C THR A 82 7.34 -2.66 -10.18
N LYS A 83 8.45 -2.26 -9.55
CA LYS A 83 8.87 -2.77 -8.22
C LYS A 83 7.86 -2.39 -7.14
N CYS A 84 7.44 -1.12 -7.12
CA CYS A 84 6.40 -0.65 -6.21
C CYS A 84 5.06 -1.34 -6.50
N ALA A 85 4.64 -1.43 -7.76
CA ALA A 85 3.37 -2.03 -8.14
C ALA A 85 3.24 -3.50 -7.71
N ARG A 86 4.33 -4.27 -7.82
CA ARG A 86 4.35 -5.69 -7.43
C ARG A 86 4.33 -5.90 -5.91
N ASN A 87 5.01 -5.05 -5.16
CA ASN A 87 5.18 -5.23 -3.71
C ASN A 87 4.11 -4.53 -2.86
N LYS A 88 3.37 -3.58 -3.44
CA LYS A 88 2.38 -2.81 -2.70
C LYS A 88 1.12 -3.65 -2.47
N ALA A 89 0.81 -3.91 -1.20
CA ALA A 89 -0.47 -4.51 -0.84
C ALA A 89 -1.64 -3.67 -1.38
N SER A 90 -2.66 -4.35 -1.92
CA SER A 90 -3.89 -3.70 -2.34
C SER A 90 -4.52 -2.98 -1.15
N ARG A 91 -4.86 -1.71 -1.35
CA ARG A 91 -5.69 -0.91 -0.43
C ARG A 91 -7.13 -0.80 -0.92
N GLN A 92 -7.49 -1.55 -1.96
CA GLN A 92 -8.88 -1.61 -2.38
C GLN A 92 -9.70 -2.17 -1.23
N LYS A 93 -10.86 -1.58 -0.99
CA LYS A 93 -11.83 -2.15 -0.06
C LYS A 93 -12.15 -3.56 -0.52
N SER A 94 -12.49 -4.45 0.42
CA SER A 94 -13.07 -5.75 0.08
C SER A 94 -14.21 -5.54 -0.92
N GLY A 95 -14.39 -6.49 -1.84
CA GLY A 95 -15.28 -6.37 -3.01
C GLY A 95 -16.78 -6.23 -2.73
N GLY A 96 -17.17 -5.74 -1.55
CA GLY A 96 -18.55 -5.60 -1.10
C GLY A 96 -18.91 -6.59 -0.01
N LEU A 97 -20.21 -6.79 0.16
CA LEU A 97 -20.76 -7.83 1.04
C LEU A 97 -20.56 -9.19 0.38
N LEU A 98 -20.30 -10.22 1.19
CA LEU A 98 -20.34 -11.60 0.72
C LEU A 98 -21.75 -11.89 0.19
N GLN A 99 -21.85 -12.44 -1.02
CA GLN A 99 -23.11 -12.94 -1.54
C GLN A 99 -23.33 -14.36 -1.00
N PRO A 100 -24.27 -14.57 -0.07
CA PRO A 100 -24.56 -15.90 0.40
C PRO A 100 -25.16 -16.74 -0.73
N LEU A 101 -24.83 -18.02 -0.74
CA LEU A 101 -25.52 -18.99 -1.59
C LEU A 101 -26.99 -19.08 -1.14
N GLU A 102 -27.88 -19.39 -2.07
CA GLU A 102 -29.29 -19.68 -1.77
C GLU A 102 -29.39 -20.82 -0.74
N ILE A 103 -30.51 -20.93 -0.04
CA ILE A 103 -30.71 -21.99 0.96
C ILE A 103 -31.27 -23.21 0.22
N PRO A 104 -30.73 -24.44 0.39
CA PRO A 104 -31.29 -25.62 -0.25
C PRO A 104 -32.69 -25.92 0.30
N GLU A 105 -33.55 -26.51 -0.52
CA GLU A 105 -34.91 -26.87 -0.14
C GLU A 105 -34.98 -28.27 0.50
N ALA A 106 -34.02 -29.14 0.19
CA ALA A 106 -33.98 -30.51 0.69
C ALA A 106 -32.64 -30.89 1.38
N PRO A 107 -32.67 -31.79 2.39
CA PRO A 107 -31.45 -32.37 2.94
C PRO A 107 -30.63 -33.04 1.85
N TRP A 108 -29.30 -32.85 1.88
CA TRP A 108 -28.34 -33.44 0.94
C TRP A 108 -28.40 -32.95 -0.51
N GLU A 109 -29.24 -31.95 -0.81
CA GLU A 109 -29.28 -31.30 -2.11
C GLU A 109 -27.94 -30.61 -2.43
N GLU A 110 -27.31 -30.04 -1.41
CA GLU A 110 -26.00 -29.43 -1.52
C GLU A 110 -25.14 -29.74 -0.29
N ILE A 111 -23.87 -30.03 -0.58
CA ILE A 111 -22.86 -30.43 0.41
C ILE A 111 -21.64 -29.51 0.31
N SER A 112 -21.04 -29.21 1.46
CA SER A 112 -19.70 -28.61 1.53
C SER A 112 -18.70 -29.68 1.91
N ILE A 113 -17.61 -29.76 1.16
CA ILE A 113 -16.50 -30.68 1.40
C ILE A 113 -15.27 -29.87 1.76
N ASP A 114 -14.62 -30.22 2.87
CA ASP A 114 -13.35 -29.62 3.30
C ASP A 114 -12.38 -30.70 3.78
N LEU A 115 -11.07 -30.46 3.64
CA LEU A 115 -10.02 -31.39 4.00
C LEU A 115 -9.15 -30.80 5.11
N ILE A 116 -9.19 -31.43 6.28
CA ILE A 116 -8.30 -31.10 7.39
C ILE A 116 -7.03 -31.93 7.25
N VAL A 117 -5.88 -31.28 7.04
CA VAL A 117 -4.57 -31.90 6.87
C VAL A 117 -3.61 -31.57 8.01
N GLY A 118 -2.49 -32.29 8.10
CA GLY A 118 -1.43 -32.02 9.08
C GLY A 118 -1.76 -32.52 10.49
N LEU A 119 -2.61 -33.56 10.60
CA LEU A 119 -2.94 -34.19 11.87
C LEU A 119 -1.88 -35.23 12.26
N PRO A 120 -1.73 -35.55 13.56
CA PRO A 120 -0.90 -36.67 13.98
C PRO A 120 -1.32 -37.97 13.29
N LYS A 121 -0.34 -38.69 12.74
CA LYS A 121 -0.60 -39.95 12.05
C LYS A 121 -1.09 -41.02 13.03
N THR A 122 -2.22 -41.64 12.71
CA THR A 122 -2.76 -42.76 13.50
C THR A 122 -1.94 -44.03 13.28
N THR A 123 -2.16 -45.04 14.13
CA THR A 123 -1.57 -46.38 13.96
C THR A 123 -1.99 -47.05 12.65
N GLU A 124 -3.18 -46.72 12.14
CA GLU A 124 -3.72 -47.19 10.86
C GLU A 124 -3.20 -46.38 9.66
N GLY A 125 -2.45 -45.31 9.91
CA GLY A 125 -1.76 -44.54 8.88
C GLY A 125 -2.51 -43.31 8.36
N TYR A 126 -3.67 -42.96 8.93
CA TYR A 126 -4.42 -41.75 8.55
C TYR A 126 -3.81 -40.50 9.19
N GLU A 127 -3.79 -39.39 8.46
CA GLU A 127 -3.20 -38.12 8.90
C GLU A 127 -4.02 -36.90 8.46
N SER A 128 -5.24 -37.14 7.99
CA SER A 128 -6.16 -36.13 7.49
C SER A 128 -7.61 -36.58 7.66
N ILE A 129 -8.55 -35.64 7.60
CA ILE A 129 -9.99 -35.91 7.71
C ILE A 129 -10.70 -35.18 6.57
N VAL A 130 -11.48 -35.90 5.77
CA VAL A 130 -12.46 -35.31 4.86
C VAL A 130 -13.72 -35.03 5.66
N THR A 131 -14.18 -33.79 5.61
CA THR A 131 -15.46 -33.37 6.17
C THR A 131 -16.46 -33.22 5.04
N ILE A 132 -17.64 -33.83 5.18
CA ILE A 132 -18.76 -33.71 4.23
C ILE A 132 -19.96 -33.23 5.02
N VAL A 133 -20.42 -32.01 4.75
CA VAL A 133 -21.46 -31.36 5.54
C VAL A 133 -22.65 -30.99 4.65
N CYS A 134 -23.84 -31.45 5.02
CA CYS A 134 -25.09 -30.99 4.39
C CYS A 134 -25.32 -29.51 4.72
N ARG A 135 -25.45 -28.64 3.70
CA ARG A 135 -25.58 -27.19 3.96
C ARG A 135 -26.87 -26.85 4.70
N LEU A 136 -27.97 -27.57 4.43
CA LEU A 136 -29.29 -27.33 5.03
C LEU A 136 -29.33 -27.78 6.49
N THR A 137 -29.02 -29.06 6.76
CA THR A 137 -29.21 -29.66 8.09
C THR A 137 -28.01 -29.51 9.02
N LYS A 138 -26.83 -29.14 8.47
CA LYS A 138 -25.53 -29.14 9.16
C LYS A 138 -25.08 -30.51 9.68
N MET A 139 -25.72 -31.60 9.24
CA MET A 139 -25.23 -32.95 9.48
C MET A 139 -23.88 -33.12 8.77
N ALA A 140 -22.91 -33.69 9.49
CA ALA A 140 -21.53 -33.84 9.04
C ALA A 140 -21.08 -35.30 9.08
N HIS A 141 -20.38 -35.73 8.03
CA HIS A 141 -19.59 -36.96 8.00
C HIS A 141 -18.11 -36.63 8.05
N PHE A 142 -17.38 -37.33 8.91
CA PHE A 142 -15.94 -37.20 9.08
C PHE A 142 -15.29 -38.52 8.66
N ILE A 143 -14.49 -38.49 7.61
CA ILE A 143 -13.86 -39.68 7.04
C ILE A 143 -12.34 -39.55 7.21
N PRO A 144 -11.68 -40.45 7.97
CA PRO A 144 -10.23 -40.43 8.09
C PRO A 144 -9.60 -40.78 6.74
N THR A 145 -8.55 -40.05 6.34
CA THR A 145 -7.86 -40.21 5.06
C THR A 145 -6.35 -39.90 5.17
N THR A 146 -5.64 -40.03 4.06
CA THR A 146 -4.24 -39.60 3.88
C THR A 146 -4.17 -38.39 2.94
N VAL A 147 -3.06 -37.66 2.94
CA VAL A 147 -2.90 -36.43 2.12
C VAL A 147 -2.77 -36.72 0.62
N ASN A 148 -2.41 -37.95 0.26
CA ASN A 148 -2.34 -38.38 -1.14
C ASN A 148 -3.73 -38.83 -1.61
N ILE A 149 -4.46 -37.94 -2.26
CA ILE A 149 -5.70 -38.24 -2.99
C ILE A 149 -5.36 -38.47 -4.45
#